data_AF-A0A0P4VK51-F1
#
_entry.id   AF-A0A0P4VK51-F1
#
_cell.length_a   1.000
_cell.length_b   1.000
_cell.length_c   1.000
_cell.angle_alpha   90.00
_cell.angle_beta   90.00
_cell.angle_gamma   90.00
#
_symmetry.space_group_name_H-M   'P 1'
#
loop_
_entity.id
_entity.type
_entity.pdbx_description
1 polymer ?
#
loop_
_entity_poly.entity_id
_entity_poly.type
_entity_poly.pdbx_seq_one_letter_code
_entity_poly.pdbx_strand_id
1 'polypeptide(L)'
;PTFQGISQEALTLCMESVKHASTIISSTKSPLDGEMFQIKHLLILREQIAPFQVDFTVKEMALDFSKMKNAAFQLLNKRTRLFSLSSNNAILEFLLEGSLEVREQWLDSRKDVDRGLKASCEAFILHATHHLLPNFLPTLEKSEEWKPKETLKEQVWAKPEVLSSLVQTAINSIKSRLPGLQATMQLYLANRDTEFILYRPIKNNVVGCFTRLSQLLSSGGYTMDEQTLVGCPSPEQAYILVSSATLLQPTSRKTSTEVPPSASSAQASILKTEISSVIPQPVNPAQPSDEKLSTEESSAAR
;
A
#
# COMPACT_ATOMS: atom_id res chain seq x y z
N PRO A 1 12.40 33.08 1.65
CA PRO A 1 12.45 32.11 2.77
C PRO A 1 11.18 32.06 3.65
N THR A 2 10.47 33.17 3.87
CA THR A 2 9.28 33.22 4.74
C THR A 2 8.01 32.62 4.13
N PHE A 3 7.76 32.83 2.82
CA PHE A 3 6.56 32.30 2.15
C PHE A 3 6.55 30.77 2.01
N GLN A 4 7.75 30.17 2.03
CA GLN A 4 7.95 28.74 1.82
C GLN A 4 7.56 27.92 3.06
N GLY A 5 8.02 28.31 4.26
CA GLY A 5 7.60 27.63 5.49
C GLY A 5 6.08 27.73 5.74
N ILE A 6 5.50 28.89 5.44
CA ILE A 6 4.04 29.10 5.54
C ILE A 6 3.28 28.21 4.57
N SER A 7 3.77 28.03 3.33
CA SER A 7 3.10 27.17 2.36
C SER A 7 3.17 25.69 2.75
N GLN A 8 4.26 25.23 3.39
CA GLN A 8 4.37 23.87 3.92
C GLN A 8 3.42 23.64 5.10
N GLU A 9 3.37 24.57 6.06
CA GLU A 9 2.45 24.49 7.21
C GLU A 9 0.99 24.50 6.75
N ALA A 10 0.64 25.39 5.81
CA ALA A 10 -0.69 25.43 5.22
C ALA A 10 -1.05 24.11 4.50
N LEU A 11 -0.10 23.47 3.83
CA LEU A 11 -0.34 22.20 3.15
C LEU A 11 -0.58 21.06 4.15
N THR A 12 0.21 21.00 5.22
CA THR A 12 0.02 20.03 6.32
C THR A 12 -1.34 20.19 6.97
N LEU A 13 -1.72 21.43 7.35
CA LEU A 13 -3.03 21.72 7.93
C LEU A 13 -4.17 21.40 6.96
N CYS A 14 -3.98 21.63 5.66
CA CYS A 14 -4.95 21.24 4.64
C CYS A 14 -5.14 19.71 4.59
N MET A 15 -4.05 18.94 4.59
CA MET A 15 -4.11 17.48 4.62
C MET A 15 -4.81 16.96 5.90
N GLU A 16 -4.51 17.54 7.06
CA GLU A 16 -5.18 17.21 8.31
C GLU A 16 -6.68 17.54 8.28
N SER A 17 -7.03 18.71 7.73
CA SER A 17 -8.42 19.13 7.54
C SER A 17 -9.18 18.16 6.62
N VAL A 18 -8.57 17.75 5.51
CA VAL A 18 -9.14 16.74 4.58
C VAL A 18 -9.37 15.41 5.30
N LYS A 19 -8.41 14.96 6.11
CA LYS A 19 -8.52 13.71 6.90
C LYS A 19 -9.58 13.82 8.00
N HIS A 20 -9.73 14.98 8.61
CA HIS A 20 -10.78 15.20 9.60
C HIS A 20 -12.17 15.17 8.93
N ALA A 21 -12.32 15.86 7.81
CA ALA A 21 -13.54 15.85 7.02
C ALA A 21 -13.90 14.45 6.50
N SER A 22 -12.92 13.64 6.06
CA SER A 22 -13.16 12.26 5.66
C SER A 22 -13.72 11.42 6.80
N THR A 23 -13.20 11.59 8.02
CA THR A 23 -13.68 10.90 9.22
C THR A 23 -15.13 11.28 9.54
N ILE A 24 -15.49 12.56 9.44
CA ILE A 24 -16.87 13.03 9.62
C ILE A 24 -17.80 12.40 8.59
N ILE A 25 -17.41 12.38 7.31
CA ILE A 25 -18.19 11.79 6.23
C ILE A 25 -18.35 10.28 6.43
N SER A 26 -17.29 9.58 6.86
CA SER A 26 -17.34 8.16 7.21
C SER A 26 -18.38 7.85 8.28
N SER A 27 -18.53 8.73 9.27
CA SER A 27 -19.52 8.58 10.35
C SER A 27 -20.95 8.94 9.92
N THR A 28 -21.12 9.86 8.97
CA THR A 28 -22.44 10.40 8.58
C THR A 28 -23.08 9.61 7.45
N LYS A 29 -22.29 9.15 6.47
CA LYS A 29 -22.79 8.55 5.23
C LYS A 29 -22.36 7.10 5.07
N SER A 30 -21.08 6.87 4.77
CA SER A 30 -20.49 5.53 4.77
C SER A 30 -18.96 5.62 4.86
N PRO A 31 -18.28 4.58 5.39
CA PRO A 31 -16.83 4.55 5.41
C PRO A 31 -16.20 4.68 4.02
N LEU A 32 -16.79 4.06 2.99
CA LEU A 32 -16.33 4.15 1.60
C LEU A 32 -16.42 5.58 1.05
N ASP A 33 -17.50 6.31 1.37
CA ASP A 33 -17.67 7.71 0.96
C ASP A 33 -16.58 8.62 1.58
N GLY A 34 -16.19 8.38 2.83
CA GLY A 34 -15.13 9.15 3.48
C GLY A 34 -13.75 8.90 2.86
N GLU A 35 -13.40 7.65 2.60
CA GLU A 35 -12.14 7.28 1.92
C GLU A 35 -12.07 7.85 0.49
N MET A 36 -13.18 7.76 -0.26
CA MET A 36 -13.27 8.33 -1.60
C MET A 36 -13.22 9.86 -1.59
N PHE A 37 -13.83 10.50 -0.58
CA PHE A 37 -13.69 11.94 -0.37
C PHE A 37 -12.22 12.33 -0.16
N GLN A 38 -11.50 11.61 0.70
CA GLN A 38 -10.10 11.87 0.98
C GLN A 38 -9.24 11.72 -0.28
N ILE A 39 -9.38 10.61 -1.01
CA ILE A 39 -8.63 10.36 -2.25
C ILE A 39 -8.91 11.45 -3.29
N LYS A 40 -10.18 11.84 -3.47
CA LYS A 40 -10.56 12.93 -4.39
C LYS A 40 -9.86 14.24 -4.03
N HIS A 41 -9.90 14.64 -2.76
CA HIS A 41 -9.34 15.93 -2.34
C HIS A 41 -7.81 15.93 -2.32
N LEU A 42 -7.16 14.79 -2.06
CA LEU A 42 -5.71 14.65 -2.20
C LEU A 42 -5.27 14.69 -3.68
N LEU A 43 -6.05 14.11 -4.60
CA LEU A 43 -5.80 14.24 -6.04
C LEU A 43 -5.90 15.70 -6.50
N ILE A 44 -6.92 16.43 -6.04
CA ILE A 44 -7.08 17.86 -6.33
C ILE A 44 -5.90 18.64 -5.75
N LEU A 45 -5.56 18.41 -4.48
CA LEU A 45 -4.48 19.10 -3.80
C LEU A 45 -3.15 18.90 -4.52
N ARG A 46 -2.86 17.66 -4.92
CA ARG A 46 -1.70 17.29 -5.73
C ARG A 46 -1.64 18.04 -7.07
N GLU A 47 -2.77 18.15 -7.76
CA GLU A 47 -2.86 18.90 -9.01
C GLU A 47 -2.58 20.39 -8.80
N GLN A 48 -3.13 20.99 -7.74
CA GLN A 48 -2.96 22.42 -7.46
C GLN A 48 -1.52 22.77 -7.06
N ILE A 49 -0.77 21.83 -6.45
CA ILE A 49 0.65 22.05 -6.10
C ILE A 49 1.62 21.73 -7.25
N ALA A 50 1.17 21.01 -8.29
CA ALA A 50 2.00 20.66 -9.44
C ALA A 50 2.66 21.84 -10.17
N PRO A 51 2.03 23.02 -10.38
CA PRO A 51 2.69 24.15 -11.05
C PRO A 51 3.81 24.82 -10.21
N PHE A 52 3.93 24.52 -8.92
CA PHE A 52 4.83 25.21 -7.98
C PHE A 52 6.08 24.40 -7.61
N GLN A 53 6.55 23.52 -8.52
CA GLN A 53 7.62 22.53 -8.26
C GLN A 53 8.94 23.09 -7.67
N VAL A 54 9.26 24.36 -7.93
CA VAL A 54 10.50 25.01 -7.46
C VAL A 54 10.34 25.60 -6.05
N ASP A 55 9.11 25.95 -5.64
CA ASP A 55 8.83 26.67 -4.41
C ASP A 55 8.54 25.75 -3.21
N PHE A 56 8.42 24.43 -3.40
CA PHE A 56 8.13 23.49 -2.30
C PHE A 56 9.34 22.69 -1.80
N THR A 57 10.51 22.86 -2.40
CA THR A 57 11.77 22.26 -1.95
C THR A 57 12.50 23.22 -1.00
N VAL A 58 12.12 23.25 0.29
CA VAL A 58 12.87 24.01 1.31
C VAL A 58 14.03 23.16 1.81
N LYS A 59 15.24 23.73 1.83
CA LYS A 59 16.36 23.20 2.61
C LYS A 59 16.21 23.64 4.06
N GLU A 60 15.51 22.86 4.87
CA GLU A 60 15.58 23.07 6.32
C GLU A 60 16.83 22.37 6.89
N MET A 61 17.66 23.17 7.55
CA MET A 61 18.90 22.76 8.19
C MET A 61 18.54 22.10 9.53
N ALA A 62 18.32 20.79 9.55
CA ALA A 62 18.14 20.06 10.80
C ALA A 62 19.50 19.84 11.47
N LEU A 63 19.59 20.16 12.76
CA LEU A 63 20.82 20.01 13.54
C LEU A 63 20.90 18.57 14.06
N ASP A 64 21.90 17.80 13.60
CA ASP A 64 22.10 16.42 14.06
C ASP A 64 22.90 16.41 15.37
N PHE A 65 22.21 16.20 16.49
CA PHE A 65 22.81 16.16 17.83
C PHE A 65 23.54 14.85 18.13
N SER A 66 23.62 13.90 17.20
CA SER A 66 24.22 12.58 17.45
C SER A 66 25.71 12.69 17.79
N LYS A 67 26.45 13.58 17.11
CA LYS A 67 27.86 13.85 17.43
C LYS A 67 28.04 14.58 18.75
N MET A 68 27.20 15.57 19.03
CA MET A 68 27.16 16.26 20.32
C MET A 68 26.85 15.31 21.48
N LYS A 69 25.91 14.38 21.31
CA LYS A 69 25.56 13.37 22.33
C LYS A 69 26.74 12.43 22.61
N ASN A 70 27.42 11.98 21.57
CA ASN A 70 28.60 11.12 21.71
C ASN A 70 29.78 11.86 22.35
N ALA A 71 30.04 13.10 21.94
CA ALA A 71 31.06 13.95 22.55
C ALA A 71 30.72 14.28 24.02
N ALA A 72 29.46 14.56 24.34
CA ALA A 72 28.99 14.81 25.70
C ALA A 72 29.07 13.55 26.58
N PHE A 73 28.79 12.36 26.02
CA PHE A 73 28.95 11.09 26.72
C PHE A 73 30.44 10.79 26.99
N GLN A 74 31.33 11.10 26.04
CA GLN A 74 32.78 11.01 26.23
C GLN A 74 33.27 12.00 27.30
N LEU A 75 32.76 13.23 27.32
CA LEU A 75 33.04 14.22 28.37
C LEU A 75 32.60 13.71 29.76
N LEU A 76 31.40 13.11 29.83
CA LEU A 76 30.84 12.54 31.06
C LEU A 76 31.59 11.28 31.53
N ASN A 77 32.27 10.56 30.64
CA ASN A 77 33.14 9.44 31.02
C ASN A 77 34.55 9.90 31.40
N LYS A 78 35.01 11.04 30.88
CA LYS A 78 36.32 11.65 31.18
C LYS A 78 36.26 12.70 32.31
N ARG A 79 35.37 12.55 33.31
CA ARG A 79 35.12 13.59 34.36
C ARG A 79 36.35 14.02 35.17
N THR A 80 37.36 13.17 35.26
CA THR A 80 38.60 13.47 36.01
C THR A 80 39.56 14.40 35.27
N ARG A 81 39.31 14.70 33.99
CA ARG A 81 40.16 15.54 33.12
C ARG A 81 39.48 16.82 32.65
N LEU A 82 38.34 17.18 33.25
CA LEU A 82 37.55 18.36 32.88
C LEU A 82 38.27 19.69 33.16
N PHE A 83 39.09 19.74 34.22
CA PHE A 83 39.80 20.95 34.65
C PHE A 83 41.32 20.80 34.63
N SER A 84 41.85 19.87 33.84
CA SER A 84 43.29 19.76 33.65
C SER A 84 43.80 20.98 32.87
N LEU A 85 44.79 21.68 33.43
CA LEU A 85 45.49 22.84 32.82
C LEU A 85 46.49 22.42 31.72
N SER A 86 46.49 21.15 31.30
CA SER A 86 47.30 20.62 30.20
C SER A 86 46.56 20.71 28.87
N SER A 87 47.30 20.70 27.76
CA SER A 87 46.79 20.72 26.36
C SER A 87 45.77 19.63 25.98
N ASN A 88 45.52 18.64 26.85
CA ASN A 88 44.58 17.54 26.66
C ASN A 88 43.34 17.71 27.56
N ASN A 89 42.68 18.87 27.49
CA ASN A 89 41.49 19.16 28.28
C ASN A 89 40.24 18.58 27.60
N ALA A 90 39.47 17.76 28.32
CA ALA A 90 38.30 17.08 27.78
C ALA A 90 37.18 18.05 27.36
N ILE A 91 37.12 19.26 27.94
CA ILE A 91 36.16 20.32 27.54
C ILE A 91 36.59 20.93 26.20
N LEU A 92 37.89 21.14 25.98
CA LEU A 92 38.40 21.61 24.68
C LEU A 92 38.17 20.55 23.59
N GLU A 93 38.37 19.26 23.92
CA GLU A 93 38.06 18.13 23.04
C GLU A 93 36.55 18.09 22.71
N PHE A 94 35.67 18.27 23.71
CA PHE A 94 34.23 18.37 23.50
C PHE A 94 33.82 19.58 22.64
N LEU A 95 34.43 20.75 22.83
CA LEU A 95 34.12 21.95 22.03
C LEU A 95 34.63 21.84 20.59
N LEU A 96 35.75 21.12 20.38
CA LEU A 96 36.34 20.91 19.06
C LEU A 96 35.64 19.78 18.29
N GLU A 97 35.20 18.73 18.98
CA GLU A 97 34.62 17.51 18.41
C GLU A 97 33.09 17.46 18.47
N GLY A 98 32.48 18.29 19.33
CA GLY A 98 31.03 18.49 19.46
C GLY A 98 30.44 19.45 18.42
N SER A 99 31.12 19.64 17.28
CA SER A 99 30.61 20.47 16.20
C SER A 99 29.25 19.96 15.74
N LEU A 100 28.30 20.89 15.62
CA LEU A 100 26.96 20.60 15.17
C LEU A 100 27.04 20.29 13.67
N GLU A 101 26.87 19.02 13.31
CA GLU A 101 26.71 18.69 11.91
C GLU A 101 25.29 19.00 11.49
N VAL A 102 25.18 19.89 10.52
CA VAL A 102 23.92 20.23 9.89
C VAL A 102 23.62 19.13 8.88
N ARG A 103 22.57 18.35 9.14
CA ARG A 103 22.12 17.30 8.23
C ARG A 103 21.00 17.87 7.38
N GLU A 104 21.25 17.95 6.07
CA GLU A 104 20.24 18.39 5.10
C GLU A 104 19.13 17.32 5.02
N GLN A 105 18.00 17.55 5.69
CA GLN A 105 16.82 16.69 5.56
C GLN A 105 15.86 17.35 4.57
N TRP A 106 15.82 16.81 3.35
CA TRP A 106 14.94 17.25 2.28
C TRP A 106 13.48 16.95 2.64
N LEU A 107 12.75 17.95 3.15
CA LEU A 107 11.33 17.86 3.46
C LEU A 107 10.54 18.38 2.24
N ASP A 108 10.19 17.44 1.36
CA ASP A 108 9.46 17.71 0.12
C ASP A 108 7.95 17.58 0.38
N SER A 109 7.26 18.69 0.61
CA SER A 109 5.83 18.69 0.96
C SER A 109 4.95 18.07 -0.13
N ARG A 110 5.45 17.98 -1.38
CA ARG A 110 4.80 17.22 -2.44
C ARG A 110 4.89 15.71 -2.18
N LYS A 111 6.04 15.20 -1.73
CA LYS A 111 6.17 13.79 -1.32
C LYS A 111 5.26 13.46 -0.15
N ASP A 112 4.97 14.41 0.73
CA ASP A 112 4.04 14.19 1.83
C ASP A 112 2.60 14.02 1.31
N VAL A 113 2.15 14.87 0.38
CA VAL A 113 0.86 14.72 -0.30
C VAL A 113 0.79 13.40 -1.10
N ASP A 114 1.84 13.09 -1.87
CA ASP A 114 1.91 11.86 -2.67
C ASP A 114 1.89 10.61 -1.77
N ARG A 115 2.65 10.62 -0.66
CA ARG A 115 2.63 9.54 0.35
C ARG A 115 1.26 9.39 0.99
N GLY A 116 0.62 10.51 1.36
CA GLY A 116 -0.73 10.52 1.91
C GLY A 116 -1.77 9.97 0.93
N LEU A 117 -1.66 10.33 -0.34
CA LEU A 117 -2.53 9.82 -1.41
C LEU A 117 -2.32 8.33 -1.61
N LYS A 118 -1.08 7.86 -1.73
CA LYS A 118 -0.76 6.44 -1.85
C LYS A 118 -1.31 5.63 -0.68
N ALA A 119 -1.04 6.06 0.55
CA ALA A 119 -1.55 5.39 1.74
C ALA A 119 -3.09 5.34 1.78
N SER A 120 -3.76 6.43 1.35
CA SER A 120 -5.22 6.48 1.27
C SER A 120 -5.77 5.50 0.22
N CYS A 121 -5.13 5.43 -0.95
CA CYS A 121 -5.48 4.48 -2.00
C CYS A 121 -5.29 3.02 -1.55
N GLU A 122 -4.16 2.71 -0.90
CA GLU A 122 -3.87 1.36 -0.37
C GLU A 122 -4.91 0.94 0.68
N ALA A 123 -5.23 1.84 1.61
CA ALA A 123 -6.27 1.61 2.62
C ALA A 123 -7.63 1.34 1.98
N PHE A 124 -8.04 2.16 1.01
CA PHE A 124 -9.29 1.96 0.26
C PHE A 124 -9.30 0.63 -0.50
N ILE A 125 -8.22 0.27 -1.19
CA ILE A 125 -8.12 -1.00 -1.93
C ILE A 125 -8.32 -2.19 -0.99
N LEU A 126 -7.67 -2.16 0.18
CA LEU A 126 -7.79 -3.21 1.18
C LEU A 126 -9.23 -3.27 1.72
N HIS A 127 -9.77 -2.14 2.16
CA HIS A 127 -11.13 -2.06 2.70
C HIS A 127 -12.18 -2.50 1.67
N ALA A 128 -12.08 -2.05 0.41
CA ALA A 128 -12.94 -2.48 -0.67
C ALA A 128 -12.85 -4.00 -0.93
N THR A 129 -11.65 -4.58 -0.85
CA THR A 129 -11.45 -6.03 -0.97
C THR A 129 -12.17 -6.77 0.17
N HIS A 130 -12.01 -6.34 1.42
CA HIS A 130 -12.73 -6.91 2.58
C HIS A 130 -14.24 -6.72 2.48
N HIS A 131 -14.68 -5.59 1.96
CA HIS A 131 -16.09 -5.28 1.76
C HIS A 131 -16.73 -6.25 0.76
N LEU A 132 -16.00 -6.63 -0.29
CA LEU A 132 -16.45 -7.60 -1.30
C LEU A 132 -16.34 -9.05 -0.80
N LEU A 133 -15.29 -9.38 -0.05
CA LEU A 133 -14.95 -10.72 0.43
C LEU A 133 -14.99 -10.82 1.97
N PRO A 134 -16.17 -10.72 2.61
CA PRO A 134 -16.27 -10.79 4.06
C PRO A 134 -15.78 -12.13 4.60
N ASN A 135 -14.95 -12.11 5.64
CA ASN A 135 -14.36 -13.28 6.31
C ASN A 135 -13.48 -14.19 5.44
N PHE A 136 -13.20 -13.83 4.18
CA PHE A 136 -12.42 -14.65 3.27
C PHE A 136 -10.92 -14.55 3.57
N LEU A 137 -10.39 -13.33 3.61
CA LEU A 137 -8.96 -13.06 3.88
C LEU A 137 -8.48 -13.64 5.22
N PRO A 138 -9.17 -13.43 6.37
CA PRO A 138 -8.75 -14.03 7.62
C PRO A 138 -8.76 -15.56 7.61
N THR A 139 -9.65 -16.17 6.83
CA THR A 139 -9.70 -17.63 6.68
C THR A 139 -8.50 -18.14 5.88
N LEU A 140 -8.13 -17.43 4.80
CA LEU A 140 -6.93 -17.73 4.02
C LEU A 140 -5.66 -17.56 4.85
N GLU A 141 -5.51 -16.46 5.57
CA GLU A 141 -4.31 -16.20 6.40
C GLU A 141 -4.13 -17.28 7.47
N LYS A 142 -5.20 -17.62 8.20
CA LYS A 142 -5.18 -18.73 9.19
C LYS A 142 -4.75 -20.05 8.58
N SER A 143 -5.10 -20.27 7.31
CA SER A 143 -4.84 -21.50 6.60
C SER A 143 -3.43 -21.56 5.98
N GLU A 144 -2.85 -20.41 5.66
CA GLU A 144 -1.46 -20.27 5.22
C GLU A 144 -0.48 -20.42 6.40
N GLU A 145 -0.87 -19.92 7.58
CA GLU A 145 -0.11 -20.06 8.82
C GLU A 145 -0.11 -21.49 9.38
N TRP A 146 -1.15 -22.28 9.07
CA TRP A 146 -1.31 -23.63 9.61
C TRP A 146 -0.30 -24.62 9.03
N LYS A 147 0.46 -25.28 9.91
CA LYS A 147 1.40 -26.36 9.58
C LYS A 147 1.21 -27.51 10.57
N PRO A 148 1.04 -28.77 10.14
CA PRO A 148 1.10 -29.31 8.76
C PRO A 148 -0.21 -29.14 7.97
N LYS A 149 -0.10 -28.85 6.65
CA LYS A 149 -1.26 -28.61 5.76
C LYS A 149 -2.19 -29.82 5.58
N GLU A 150 -1.70 -31.03 5.85
CA GLU A 150 -2.46 -32.29 5.70
C GLU A 150 -3.55 -32.47 6.77
N THR A 151 -3.38 -31.82 7.93
CA THR A 151 -4.35 -31.84 9.05
C THR A 151 -5.43 -30.76 8.92
N LEU A 152 -5.36 -29.95 7.85
CA LEU A 152 -6.23 -28.80 7.71
C LEU A 152 -7.71 -29.21 7.65
N LYS A 153 -8.01 -30.32 6.97
CA LYS A 153 -9.37 -30.90 6.87
C LYS A 153 -10.00 -31.29 8.21
N GLU A 154 -9.20 -31.53 9.24
CA GLU A 154 -9.69 -31.92 10.57
C GLU A 154 -10.25 -30.72 11.35
N GLN A 155 -9.89 -29.51 10.94
CA GLN A 155 -10.32 -28.29 11.59
C GLN A 155 -11.77 -27.95 11.24
N VAL A 156 -12.53 -27.53 12.25
CA VAL A 156 -13.97 -27.23 12.13
C VAL A 156 -14.25 -26.12 11.10
N TRP A 157 -13.35 -25.13 10.99
CA TRP A 157 -13.47 -23.99 10.08
C TRP A 157 -13.02 -24.30 8.65
N ALA A 158 -12.28 -25.38 8.44
CA ALA A 158 -11.74 -25.81 7.15
C ALA A 158 -12.51 -27.00 6.56
N LYS A 159 -13.62 -27.40 7.20
CA LYS A 159 -14.51 -28.42 6.63
C LYS A 159 -15.04 -27.97 5.26
N PRO A 160 -15.18 -28.88 4.29
CA PRO A 160 -15.66 -28.56 2.94
C PRO A 160 -17.00 -27.81 2.92
N GLU A 161 -17.93 -28.16 3.82
CA GLU A 161 -19.23 -27.48 3.96
C GLU A 161 -19.08 -26.00 4.37
N VAL A 162 -18.17 -25.71 5.30
CA VAL A 162 -17.90 -24.36 5.78
C VAL A 162 -17.23 -23.54 4.68
N LEU A 163 -16.25 -24.12 3.98
CA LEU A 163 -15.60 -23.47 2.84
C LEU A 163 -16.58 -23.20 1.69
N SER A 164 -17.49 -24.13 1.39
CA SER A 164 -18.56 -23.92 0.41
C SER A 164 -19.46 -22.75 0.80
N SER A 165 -19.90 -22.70 2.07
CA SER A 165 -20.69 -21.58 2.58
C SER A 165 -19.96 -20.24 2.52
N LEU A 166 -18.64 -20.24 2.76
CA LEU A 166 -17.78 -19.07 2.64
C LEU A 166 -17.69 -18.57 1.19
N VAL A 167 -17.48 -19.48 0.23
CA VAL A 167 -17.44 -19.15 -1.20
C VAL A 167 -18.79 -18.60 -1.68
N GLN A 168 -19.90 -19.22 -1.31
CA GLN A 168 -21.24 -18.75 -1.67
C GLN A 168 -21.53 -17.36 -1.08
N THR A 169 -21.16 -17.15 0.19
CA THR A 169 -21.28 -15.83 0.84
C THR A 169 -20.45 -14.78 0.12
N ALA A 170 -19.22 -15.10 -0.27
CA ALA A 170 -18.36 -14.21 -1.04
C ALA A 170 -18.95 -13.86 -2.40
N ILE A 171 -19.44 -14.84 -3.17
CA ILE A 171 -20.07 -14.60 -4.49
C ILE A 171 -21.31 -13.71 -4.36
N ASN A 172 -22.16 -13.97 -3.37
CA ASN A 172 -23.37 -13.16 -3.13
C ASN A 172 -23.02 -11.75 -2.65
N SER A 173 -22.00 -11.62 -1.82
CA SER A 173 -21.46 -10.33 -1.37
C SER A 173 -20.92 -9.51 -2.55
N ILE A 174 -20.14 -10.12 -3.45
CA ILE A 174 -19.66 -9.46 -4.66
C ILE A 174 -20.85 -8.98 -5.51
N LYS A 175 -21.82 -9.85 -5.81
CA LYS A 175 -22.98 -9.48 -6.65
C LYS A 175 -23.81 -8.34 -6.06
N SER A 176 -23.97 -8.29 -4.74
CA SER A 176 -24.80 -7.28 -4.05
C SER A 176 -24.06 -5.96 -3.82
N ARG A 177 -22.78 -6.00 -3.46
CA ARG A 177 -22.02 -4.82 -3.02
C ARG A 177 -21.21 -4.16 -4.11
N LEU A 178 -20.79 -4.92 -5.14
CA LEU A 178 -19.96 -4.41 -6.21
C LEU A 178 -20.58 -3.23 -6.98
N PRO A 179 -21.88 -3.24 -7.34
CA PRO A 179 -22.50 -2.09 -8.00
C PRO A 179 -22.45 -0.82 -7.15
N GLY A 180 -22.64 -0.93 -5.83
CA GLY A 180 -22.56 0.20 -4.90
C GLY A 180 -21.14 0.75 -4.77
N LEU A 181 -20.14 -0.13 -4.71
CA LEU A 181 -18.73 0.26 -4.72
C LEU A 181 -18.38 1.04 -6.00
N GLN A 182 -18.75 0.51 -7.17
CA GLN A 182 -18.49 1.17 -8.46
C GLN A 182 -19.22 2.51 -8.58
N ALA A 183 -20.48 2.59 -8.15
CA ALA A 183 -21.24 3.84 -8.13
C ALA A 183 -20.57 4.91 -7.24
N THR A 184 -20.04 4.50 -6.08
CA THR A 184 -19.31 5.41 -5.18
C THR A 184 -18.00 5.87 -5.83
N MET A 185 -17.23 4.97 -6.42
CA MET A 185 -16.01 5.33 -7.15
C MET A 185 -16.30 6.35 -8.27
N GLN A 186 -17.36 6.13 -9.05
CA GLN A 186 -17.78 7.03 -10.13
C GLN A 186 -18.29 8.40 -9.63
N LEU A 187 -18.92 8.44 -8.45
CA LEU A 187 -19.41 9.68 -7.87
C LEU A 187 -18.27 10.63 -7.46
N TYR A 188 -17.18 10.07 -6.93
CA TYR A 188 -16.05 10.86 -6.43
C TYR A 188 -14.94 11.06 -7.47
N LEU A 189 -14.68 10.07 -8.32
CA LEU A 189 -13.67 10.13 -9.36
C LEU A 189 -14.30 10.56 -10.68
N ALA A 190 -13.98 11.76 -11.15
CA ALA A 190 -14.51 12.29 -12.42
C ALA A 190 -13.94 11.58 -13.67
N ASN A 191 -12.81 10.87 -13.54
CA ASN A 191 -12.11 10.24 -14.65
C ASN A 191 -12.21 8.70 -14.59
N ARG A 192 -12.65 8.10 -15.70
CA ARG A 192 -12.72 6.64 -15.91
C ARG A 192 -11.36 5.96 -15.87
N ASP A 193 -10.29 6.62 -16.30
CA ASP A 193 -8.94 6.04 -16.23
C ASP A 193 -8.47 5.91 -14.78
N THR A 194 -8.72 6.93 -13.95
CA THR A 194 -8.42 6.90 -12.51
C THR A 194 -9.25 5.85 -11.79
N GLU A 195 -10.55 5.74 -12.11
CA GLU A 195 -11.42 4.66 -11.64
C GLU A 195 -10.82 3.30 -11.98
N PHE A 196 -10.42 3.08 -13.24
CA PHE A 196 -9.85 1.83 -13.70
C PHE A 196 -8.53 1.49 -12.98
N ILE A 197 -7.64 2.47 -12.79
CA ILE A 197 -6.35 2.22 -12.12
C ILE A 197 -6.57 1.85 -10.66
N LEU A 198 -7.51 2.50 -9.96
CA LEU A 198 -7.81 2.19 -8.56
C LEU A 198 -8.59 0.86 -8.43
N TYR A 199 -9.45 0.54 -9.40
CA TYR A 199 -10.24 -0.69 -9.39
C TYR A 199 -9.45 -1.94 -9.76
N ARG A 200 -8.42 -1.81 -10.62
CA ARG A 200 -7.61 -2.95 -11.09
C ARG A 200 -6.98 -3.74 -9.93
N PRO A 201 -6.31 -3.13 -8.93
CA PRO A 201 -5.83 -3.83 -7.74
C PRO A 201 -6.92 -4.57 -6.98
N ILE A 202 -8.11 -3.96 -6.79
CA ILE A 202 -9.24 -4.59 -6.09
C ILE A 202 -9.66 -5.87 -6.82
N LYS A 203 -9.82 -5.79 -8.14
CA LYS A 203 -10.14 -6.96 -8.98
C LYS A 203 -9.07 -8.05 -8.85
N ASN A 204 -7.80 -7.67 -8.94
CA ASN A 204 -6.69 -8.62 -8.83
C ASN A 204 -6.65 -9.29 -7.45
N ASN A 205 -6.91 -8.55 -6.37
CA ASN A 205 -6.97 -9.10 -5.03
C ASN A 205 -8.09 -10.13 -4.88
N VAL A 206 -9.29 -9.83 -5.40
CA VAL A 206 -10.42 -10.76 -5.35
C VAL A 206 -10.12 -12.05 -6.10
N VAL A 207 -9.61 -11.94 -7.34
CA VAL A 207 -9.19 -13.12 -8.12
C VAL A 207 -8.09 -13.89 -7.40
N GLY A 208 -7.09 -13.18 -6.85
CA GLY A 208 -6.00 -13.76 -6.09
C GLY A 208 -6.47 -14.53 -4.86
N CYS A 209 -7.51 -14.05 -4.16
CA CYS A 209 -8.10 -14.77 -3.03
C CYS A 209 -8.69 -16.12 -3.45
N PHE A 210 -9.48 -16.16 -4.54
CA PHE A 210 -10.03 -17.42 -5.05
C PHE A 210 -8.93 -18.37 -5.55
N THR A 211 -7.90 -17.85 -6.20
CA THR A 211 -6.74 -18.66 -6.60
C THR A 211 -6.03 -19.28 -5.40
N ARG A 212 -5.80 -18.52 -4.32
CA ARG A 212 -5.20 -19.04 -3.08
C ARG A 212 -6.07 -20.09 -2.43
N LEU A 213 -7.39 -19.90 -2.39
CA LEU A 213 -8.32 -20.91 -1.89
C LEU A 213 -8.24 -22.19 -2.73
N SER A 214 -8.22 -22.08 -4.05
CA SER A 214 -8.07 -23.24 -4.94
C SER A 214 -6.75 -24.00 -4.70
N GLN A 215 -5.63 -23.28 -4.56
CA GLN A 215 -4.33 -23.88 -4.21
C GLN A 215 -4.35 -24.57 -2.85
N LEU A 216 -5.08 -23.99 -1.89
CA LEU A 216 -5.27 -24.60 -0.58
C LEU A 216 -6.05 -25.90 -0.67
N LEU A 217 -7.13 -25.92 -1.45
CA LEU A 217 -7.93 -27.13 -1.67
C LEU A 217 -7.10 -28.23 -2.33
N SER A 218 -6.19 -27.88 -3.25
CA SER A 218 -5.28 -28.85 -3.87
C SER A 218 -4.16 -29.35 -2.93
N SER A 219 -3.68 -28.50 -2.00
CA SER A 219 -2.54 -28.84 -1.11
C SER A 219 -2.94 -29.32 0.28
N GLY A 220 -4.21 -29.12 0.69
CA GLY A 220 -4.73 -29.44 2.02
C GLY A 220 -5.29 -30.86 2.19
N GLY A 221 -5.04 -31.75 1.22
CA GLY A 221 -5.46 -33.15 1.30
C GLY A 221 -6.96 -33.38 1.09
N TYR A 222 -7.65 -32.46 0.42
CA TYR A 222 -9.07 -32.60 0.05
C TYR A 222 -9.24 -33.49 -1.17
N THR A 223 -10.23 -34.37 -1.13
CA THR A 223 -10.61 -35.24 -2.24
C THR A 223 -11.27 -34.46 -3.37
N MET A 224 -11.31 -35.02 -4.58
CA MET A 224 -11.92 -34.37 -5.75
C MET A 224 -13.41 -34.04 -5.52
N ASP A 225 -14.13 -34.88 -4.80
CA ASP A 225 -15.54 -34.67 -4.47
C ASP A 225 -15.71 -33.51 -3.49
N GLU A 226 -14.84 -33.39 -2.49
CA GLU A 226 -14.84 -32.27 -1.54
C GLU A 226 -14.46 -30.95 -2.22
N GLN A 227 -13.51 -30.96 -3.15
CA GLN A 227 -13.15 -29.78 -3.94
C GLN A 227 -14.34 -29.30 -4.80
N THR A 228 -15.06 -30.25 -5.40
CA THR A 228 -16.28 -29.97 -6.18
C THR A 228 -17.40 -29.42 -5.29
N LEU A 229 -17.55 -29.96 -4.07
CA LEU A 229 -18.52 -29.48 -3.09
C LEU A 229 -18.27 -28.04 -2.64
N VAL A 230 -17.01 -27.64 -2.48
CA VAL A 230 -16.65 -26.25 -2.12
C VAL A 230 -17.05 -25.28 -3.23
N GLY A 231 -17.04 -25.72 -4.50
CA GLY A 231 -17.52 -24.91 -5.62
C GLY A 231 -16.73 -23.62 -5.81
N CYS A 232 -15.42 -23.63 -5.53
CA CYS A 232 -14.55 -22.46 -5.70
C CYS A 232 -14.52 -22.05 -7.18
N PRO A 233 -14.84 -20.79 -7.53
CA PRO A 233 -14.79 -20.34 -8.91
C PRO A 233 -13.35 -20.39 -9.45
N SER A 234 -13.22 -20.72 -10.74
CA SER A 234 -11.93 -20.62 -11.43
C SER A 234 -11.47 -19.15 -11.48
N PRO A 235 -10.16 -18.87 -11.67
CA PRO A 235 -9.68 -17.49 -11.77
C PRO A 235 -10.36 -16.71 -12.90
N GLU A 236 -10.72 -17.36 -14.01
CA GLU A 236 -11.48 -16.78 -15.12
C GLU A 236 -12.93 -16.47 -14.70
N GLN A 237 -13.59 -17.39 -14.00
CA GLN A 237 -14.94 -17.17 -13.49
C GLN A 237 -14.99 -16.04 -12.46
N ALA A 238 -14.02 -15.98 -11.55
CA ALA A 238 -13.86 -14.90 -10.59
C ALA A 238 -13.59 -13.56 -11.29
N TYR A 239 -12.75 -13.56 -12.33
CA TYR A 239 -12.50 -12.38 -13.14
C TYR A 239 -13.78 -11.87 -13.82
N ILE A 240 -14.57 -12.76 -14.42
CA ILE A 240 -15.85 -12.41 -15.05
C ILE A 240 -16.84 -11.89 -14.00
N LEU A 241 -16.94 -12.54 -12.85
CA LEU A 241 -17.82 -12.13 -11.75
C LEU A 241 -17.55 -10.68 -11.34
N VAL A 242 -16.28 -10.32 -11.15
CA VAL A 242 -15.86 -8.98 -10.71
C VAL A 242 -15.84 -7.97 -11.88
N SER A 243 -15.82 -8.43 -13.14
CA SER A 243 -15.86 -7.56 -14.32
C SER A 243 -17.27 -7.28 -14.82
N SER A 244 -18.22 -8.18 -14.55
CA SER A 244 -19.59 -8.13 -15.09
C SER A 244 -20.41 -6.93 -14.62
N ALA A 245 -20.11 -6.36 -13.46
CA ALA A 245 -20.79 -5.16 -12.95
C ALA A 245 -20.44 -3.88 -13.73
N THR A 246 -19.29 -3.84 -14.42
CA THR A 246 -18.86 -2.66 -15.20
C THR A 246 -19.72 -2.46 -16.46
N LEU A 247 -20.48 -3.46 -16.91
CA LEU A 247 -21.26 -3.44 -18.16
C LEU A 247 -22.70 -2.92 -18.01
N LEU A 248 -23.20 -2.66 -16.79
CA LEU A 248 -24.63 -2.43 -16.53
C LEU A 248 -25.05 -0.97 -16.35
N GLN A 249 -24.32 0.02 -16.85
CA GLN A 249 -24.84 1.40 -16.91
C GLN A 249 -24.92 1.97 -18.33
N PRO A 250 -26.13 2.36 -18.79
CA PRO A 250 -26.31 3.09 -20.04
C PRO A 250 -25.72 4.50 -19.94
N THR A 251 -25.01 4.88 -20.98
CA THR A 251 -24.55 6.24 -21.25
C THR A 251 -25.75 7.19 -21.42
N SER A 252 -26.10 7.95 -20.38
CA SER A 252 -26.88 9.18 -20.59
C SER A 252 -26.71 10.20 -19.47
N ARG A 253 -25.87 11.21 -19.72
CA ARG A 253 -26.21 12.60 -19.41
C ARG A 253 -25.36 13.56 -20.24
N LYS A 254 -26.00 14.09 -21.29
CA LYS A 254 -25.68 15.40 -21.85
C LYS A 254 -26.19 16.45 -20.85
N THR A 255 -25.34 17.34 -20.39
CA THR A 255 -25.64 18.77 -20.16
C THR A 255 -24.34 19.49 -19.82
N SER A 256 -24.15 20.61 -20.50
CA SER A 256 -22.91 21.34 -20.69
C SER A 256 -22.44 22.08 -19.44
N THR A 257 -21.16 21.96 -19.11
CA THR A 257 -20.31 23.11 -18.73
C THR A 257 -18.87 22.69 -19.02
N GLU A 258 -18.26 23.31 -20.03
CA GLU A 258 -16.89 23.01 -20.47
C GLU A 258 -15.88 23.41 -19.40
N VAL A 259 -15.04 22.46 -18.99
CA VAL A 259 -13.71 22.69 -18.42
C VAL A 259 -12.73 21.96 -19.33
N PRO A 260 -11.61 22.59 -19.77
CA PRO A 260 -10.86 22.13 -20.93
C PRO A 260 -10.15 20.78 -20.72
N PRO A 261 -9.98 19.97 -21.79
CA PRO A 261 -9.43 18.63 -21.73
C PRO A 261 -7.91 18.66 -21.88
N SER A 262 -7.18 18.85 -20.79
CA SER A 262 -5.72 18.61 -20.78
C SER A 262 -5.17 18.01 -19.47
N ALA A 263 -5.97 17.99 -18.40
CA ALA A 263 -5.55 17.60 -17.04
C ALA A 263 -5.67 16.10 -16.69
N SER A 264 -6.27 15.29 -17.57
CA SER A 264 -6.78 13.95 -17.21
C SER A 264 -5.75 12.81 -17.38
N SER A 265 -4.87 12.90 -18.39
CA SER A 265 -3.92 11.83 -18.72
C SER A 265 -2.72 11.77 -17.77
N ALA A 266 -2.33 12.89 -17.17
CA ALA A 266 -1.21 12.98 -16.23
C ALA A 266 -1.52 12.29 -14.89
N GLN A 267 -2.77 12.41 -14.39
CA GLN A 267 -3.22 11.80 -13.14
C GLN A 267 -3.22 10.27 -13.23
N ALA A 268 -3.65 9.72 -14.38
CA ALA A 268 -3.68 8.30 -14.66
C ALA A 268 -2.28 7.69 -14.87
N SER A 269 -1.35 8.45 -15.44
CA SER A 269 0.02 7.98 -15.71
C SER A 269 0.84 7.79 -14.43
N ILE A 270 0.55 8.55 -13.37
CA ILE A 270 1.38 8.60 -12.16
C ILE A 270 0.85 7.66 -11.07
N LEU A 271 -0.47 7.48 -10.96
CA LEU A 271 -1.07 6.47 -10.08
C LEU A 271 -0.63 5.03 -10.47
N LYS A 272 -0.37 4.80 -11.77
CA LYS A 272 0.21 3.54 -12.28
C LYS A 272 1.62 3.27 -11.75
N THR A 273 2.45 4.28 -11.57
CA THR A 273 3.84 4.15 -11.08
C THR A 273 3.87 3.86 -9.57
N GLU A 274 2.94 4.43 -8.82
CA GLU A 274 2.91 4.37 -7.34
C GLU A 274 2.28 3.08 -6.78
N ILE A 275 1.29 2.50 -7.48
CA ILE A 275 0.48 1.35 -7.01
C ILE A 275 1.09 -0.01 -7.38
N SER A 276 2.20 -0.04 -8.13
CA SER A 276 2.82 -1.29 -8.61
C SER A 276 3.46 -2.18 -7.53
N SER A 277 3.37 -1.83 -6.23
CA SER A 277 4.06 -2.56 -5.14
C SER A 277 3.15 -2.95 -3.97
N VAL A 278 1.87 -3.27 -4.20
CA VAL A 278 0.97 -3.71 -3.13
C VAL A 278 0.89 -5.24 -3.12
N ILE A 279 1.69 -5.82 -2.21
CA ILE A 279 1.74 -7.19 -1.66
C ILE A 279 2.79 -8.14 -2.30
N PRO A 280 3.61 -8.83 -1.47
CA PRO A 280 4.79 -9.57 -1.88
C PRO A 280 4.46 -10.77 -2.76
N GLN A 281 5.32 -10.97 -3.76
CA GLN A 281 5.46 -12.23 -4.47
C GLN A 281 5.68 -13.35 -3.44
N PRO A 282 5.04 -14.53 -3.58
CA PRO A 282 5.40 -15.68 -2.78
C PRO A 282 6.88 -15.97 -3.01
N VAL A 283 7.64 -16.10 -1.91
CA VAL A 283 9.03 -16.56 -1.93
C VAL A 283 9.06 -17.88 -2.68
N ASN A 284 9.62 -17.85 -3.88
CA ASN A 284 9.80 -19.04 -4.71
C ASN A 284 10.77 -19.98 -3.95
N PRO A 285 10.43 -21.26 -3.72
CA PRO A 285 11.34 -22.18 -3.07
C PRO A 285 12.60 -22.30 -3.92
N ALA A 286 13.75 -22.10 -3.28
CA ALA A 286 15.05 -22.30 -3.89
C ALA A 286 15.10 -23.67 -4.57
N GLN A 287 15.31 -23.68 -5.89
CA GLN A 287 15.76 -24.85 -6.61
C GLN A 287 17.29 -24.78 -6.76
N PRO A 288 17.96 -25.96 -6.74
CA PRO A 288 19.39 -26.06 -6.48
C PRO A 288 20.18 -25.62 -7.71
N SER A 289 21.30 -24.95 -7.45
CA SER A 289 22.29 -24.55 -8.45
C SER A 289 22.92 -25.78 -9.10
N ASP A 290 22.71 -25.91 -10.40
CA ASP A 290 23.50 -26.75 -11.30
C ASP A 290 24.97 -26.33 -11.25
N GLU A 291 25.77 -27.10 -10.53
CA GLU A 291 27.22 -27.05 -10.56
C GLU A 291 27.70 -27.74 -11.84
N LYS A 292 28.06 -26.93 -12.85
CA LYS A 292 28.68 -27.40 -14.08
C LYS A 292 30.02 -28.04 -13.76
N LEU A 293 30.02 -29.36 -13.89
CA LEU A 293 31.14 -30.27 -14.13
C LEU A 293 32.19 -29.64 -15.07
N SER A 294 33.31 -29.18 -14.49
CA SER A 294 34.53 -28.90 -15.23
C SER A 294 35.24 -30.22 -15.53
N THR A 295 35.37 -30.49 -16.82
CA THR A 295 36.16 -31.55 -17.46
C THR A 295 37.51 -31.82 -16.80
N GLU A 296 37.70 -33.08 -16.39
CA GLU A 296 38.99 -33.73 -16.21
C GLU A 296 39.69 -33.85 -17.57
N GLU A 297 40.88 -33.26 -17.70
CA GLU A 297 41.88 -33.72 -18.66
C GLU A 297 43.24 -33.70 -17.95
N SER A 298 43.50 -34.74 -17.15
CA SER A 298 44.82 -35.03 -16.61
C SER A 298 45.49 -36.07 -17.51
N SER A 299 46.31 -35.57 -18.44
CA SER A 299 47.31 -36.35 -19.16
C SER A 299 48.42 -36.78 -18.19
N ALA A 300 48.61 -38.09 -18.05
CA ALA A 300 49.81 -38.67 -17.46
C ALA A 300 50.22 -39.94 -18.24
N ALA A 301 51.41 -39.84 -18.83
CA ALA A 301 52.35 -40.92 -19.16
C ALA A 301 51.96 -41.94 -20.25
N ARG A 302 52.46 -41.70 -21.46
CA ARG A 302 53.42 -42.59 -22.13
C ARG A 302 54.24 -41.85 -23.19
#